data_AF-A0A0S8KAM6-F1
#
_entry.id   AF-A0A0S8KAM6-F1
#
_cell.length_a   1.000
_cell.length_b   1.000
_cell.length_c   1.000
_cell.angle_alpha   90.00
_cell.angle_beta   90.00
_cell.angle_gamma   90.00
#
_symmetry.space_group_name_H-M   'P 1'
#
loop_
_entity.id
_entity.type
_entity.pdbx_description
1 polymer ?
#
loop_
_entity_poly.entity_id
_entity_poly.type
_entity_poly.pdbx_seq_one_letter_code
_entity_poly.pdbx_strand_id
1 'polypeptide(L)'
;MLHIRAPLKEIIWGGLLLLWLTSLARSPAYGDPRLDSLSLKSELQKGNSPGLTTDSWWTRDKRLHLVVSAGMVGVGFHLLHDRWLCEAEDSRIMAVSLTALGCVIKEVTDKRKTPPTCSYKDLAADGLGILVGLFLFTH
;
A
#
# COMPACT_ATOMS: atom_id res chain seq x y z
N MET A 1 18.11 21.46 25.04
CA MET A 1 16.71 21.91 24.94
C MET A 1 16.37 22.00 23.45
N LEU A 2 15.86 20.91 22.87
CA LEU A 2 15.63 20.78 21.42
C LEU A 2 14.30 21.43 21.04
N HIS A 3 14.37 22.57 20.33
CA HIS A 3 13.20 23.24 19.78
C HIS A 3 12.76 22.52 18.50
N ILE A 4 11.96 21.45 18.63
CA ILE A 4 11.30 20.83 17.49
C ILE A 4 10.09 21.70 17.13
N ARG A 5 10.30 22.71 16.30
CA ARG A 5 9.22 23.36 15.54
C ARG A 5 9.26 22.77 14.14
N ALA A 6 8.62 21.62 13.94
CA ALA A 6 8.27 21.22 12.58
C ALA A 6 7.42 22.36 11.98
N PRO A 7 7.85 23.01 10.89
CA PRO A 7 7.12 24.16 10.39
C PRO A 7 5.76 23.68 9.88
N LEU A 8 4.68 24.40 10.24
CA LEU A 8 3.28 24.03 10.00
C LEU A 8 3.00 23.56 8.54
N LYS A 9 3.75 24.11 7.58
CA LYS A 9 3.76 23.70 6.17
C LYS A 9 4.07 22.20 5.97
N GLU A 10 4.95 21.61 6.76
CA GLU A 10 5.37 20.20 6.62
C GLU A 10 4.31 19.23 7.13
N ILE A 11 3.59 19.61 8.18
CA ILE A 11 2.42 18.85 8.66
C ILE A 11 1.32 18.87 7.60
N ILE A 12 1.14 20.01 6.92
CA ILE A 12 0.18 20.15 5.83
C ILE A 12 0.58 19.30 4.62
N TRP A 13 1.87 19.31 4.22
CA TRP A 13 2.35 18.48 3.11
C TRP A 13 2.32 16.99 3.42
N GLY A 14 2.71 16.57 4.63
CA GLY A 14 2.59 15.19 5.08
C GLY A 14 1.13 14.73 5.12
N GLY A 15 0.21 15.57 5.60
CA GLY A 15 -1.22 15.31 5.58
C GLY A 15 -1.79 15.21 4.17
N LEU A 16 -1.37 16.09 3.25
CA LEU A 16 -1.76 16.07 1.84
C LEU A 16 -1.21 14.85 1.10
N LEU A 17 0.01 14.42 1.40
CA LEU A 17 0.58 13.19 0.85
C LEU A 17 -0.21 11.96 1.34
N LEU A 18 -0.56 11.92 2.63
CA LEU A 18 -1.40 10.86 3.20
C LEU A 18 -2.81 10.84 2.56
N LEU A 19 -3.40 12.02 2.35
CA LEU A 19 -4.67 12.20 1.65
C LEU A 19 -4.59 11.79 0.17
N TRP A 20 -3.48 12.10 -0.50
CA TRP A 20 -3.26 11.73 -1.89
C TRP A 20 -3.08 10.21 -2.05
N LEU A 21 -2.32 9.58 -1.16
CA LEU A 21 -2.14 8.11 -1.12
C LEU A 21 -3.46 7.37 -0.84
N THR A 22 -4.28 7.88 0.08
CA THR A 22 -5.62 7.31 0.33
C THR A 22 -6.61 7.57 -0.81
N SER A 23 -6.44 8.65 -1.58
CA SER A 23 -7.22 8.92 -2.78
C SER A 23 -6.84 8.01 -3.95
N LEU A 24 -5.57 7.62 -4.08
CA LEU A 24 -5.10 6.59 -5.00
C LEU A 24 -5.66 5.20 -4.65
N ALA A 25 -5.79 4.87 -3.37
CA ALA A 25 -6.50 3.66 -2.93
C ALA A 25 -8.01 3.69 -3.23
N ARG A 26 -8.56 4.87 -3.54
CA ARG A 26 -9.96 5.07 -3.97
C ARG A 26 -10.12 5.11 -5.50
N SER A 27 -9.02 5.05 -6.26
CA SER A 27 -9.09 5.07 -7.72
C SER A 27 -9.82 3.82 -8.23
N PRO A 28 -10.80 3.95 -9.15
CA PRO A 28 -11.59 2.85 -9.70
C PRO A 28 -10.77 1.85 -10.54
N ALA A 29 -9.44 1.98 -10.58
CA ALA A 29 -8.54 0.95 -11.09
C ALA A 29 -8.64 -0.35 -10.27
N TYR A 30 -9.17 -0.28 -9.05
CA TYR A 30 -9.55 -1.43 -8.23
C TYR A 30 -11.04 -1.74 -8.42
N GLY A 31 -11.35 -2.45 -9.50
CA GLY A 31 -12.69 -2.94 -9.81
C GLY A 31 -13.37 -2.19 -10.95
N ASP A 32 -12.85 -2.30 -12.18
CA ASP A 32 -13.76 -2.28 -13.33
C ASP A 32 -14.55 -3.60 -13.29
N PRO A 33 -15.86 -3.57 -12.98
CA PRO A 33 -16.68 -4.78 -12.92
C PRO A 33 -16.68 -5.53 -14.26
N ARG A 34 -16.32 -4.86 -15.37
CA ARG A 34 -16.24 -5.48 -16.70
C ARG A 34 -15.01 -6.37 -16.87
N LEU A 35 -13.85 -5.99 -16.32
CA LEU A 35 -12.65 -6.83 -16.40
C LEU A 35 -12.74 -8.03 -15.45
N ASP A 36 -13.27 -7.80 -14.25
CA ASP A 36 -13.53 -8.89 -13.30
C ASP A 36 -14.61 -9.82 -13.83
N SER A 37 -15.71 -9.33 -14.41
CA SER A 37 -16.73 -10.19 -15.01
C SER A 37 -16.26 -10.97 -16.24
N LEU A 38 -15.28 -10.46 -17.00
CA LEU A 38 -14.66 -11.20 -18.11
C LEU A 38 -13.74 -12.30 -17.59
N SER A 39 -12.91 -12.01 -16.59
CA SER A 39 -12.10 -13.03 -15.91
C SER A 39 -12.99 -14.09 -15.25
N LEU A 40 -14.05 -13.66 -14.57
CA LEU A 40 -14.99 -14.51 -13.85
C LEU A 40 -15.85 -15.37 -14.80
N LYS A 41 -16.24 -14.84 -15.96
CA LYS A 41 -16.87 -15.64 -17.03
C LYS A 41 -15.91 -16.68 -17.60
N SER A 42 -14.64 -16.32 -17.79
CA SER A 42 -13.64 -17.28 -18.28
C SER A 42 -13.31 -18.38 -17.26
N GLU A 43 -13.35 -18.07 -15.96
CA GLU A 43 -13.17 -19.00 -14.85
C GLU A 43 -14.40 -19.90 -14.64
N LEU A 44 -15.62 -19.34 -14.67
CA LEU A 44 -16.88 -20.08 -14.58
C LEU A 44 -17.07 -21.06 -15.74
N GLN A 45 -16.57 -20.71 -16.93
CA GLN A 45 -16.63 -21.58 -18.10
C GLN A 45 -15.62 -22.74 -18.01
N LYS A 46 -14.65 -22.69 -17.07
CA LYS A 46 -13.57 -23.68 -16.94
C LYS A 46 -13.76 -24.66 -15.76
N GLY A 47 -14.71 -24.44 -14.85
CA GLY A 47 -14.85 -25.29 -13.67
C GLY A 47 -16.27 -25.35 -13.13
N ASN A 48 -17.00 -26.41 -13.47
CA ASN A 48 -18.26 -26.76 -12.83
C ASN A 48 -17.97 -27.39 -11.45
N SER A 49 -17.85 -26.57 -10.40
CA SER A 49 -18.00 -26.94 -8.97
C SER A 49 -17.96 -25.70 -8.06
N PRO A 50 -18.80 -25.60 -7.01
CA PRO A 50 -18.74 -24.55 -5.98
C PRO A 50 -17.63 -24.87 -4.98
N GLY A 51 -16.37 -24.84 -5.44
CA GLY A 51 -15.20 -24.95 -4.58
C GLY A 51 -14.73 -23.55 -4.20
N LEU A 52 -14.50 -23.31 -2.91
CA LEU A 52 -13.74 -22.18 -2.38
C LEU A 52 -12.53 -21.92 -3.29
N THR A 53 -12.60 -20.88 -4.13
CA THR A 53 -11.48 -20.48 -4.97
C THR A 53 -10.34 -20.08 -4.05
N THR A 54 -9.33 -20.93 -3.95
CA THR A 54 -8.15 -20.69 -3.13
C THR A 54 -7.45 -19.45 -3.66
N ASP A 55 -7.53 -18.35 -2.91
CA ASP A 55 -6.84 -17.09 -3.25
C ASP A 55 -5.34 -17.39 -3.47
N SER A 56 -4.81 -17.04 -4.63
CA SER A 56 -3.42 -17.35 -4.97
C SER A 56 -2.49 -16.26 -4.43
N TRP A 57 -1.35 -16.65 -3.86
CA TRP A 57 -0.33 -15.72 -3.38
C TRP A 57 0.29 -14.85 -4.49
N TRP A 58 0.13 -15.25 -5.75
CA TRP A 58 0.67 -14.55 -6.92
C TRP A 58 -0.42 -13.99 -7.86
N THR A 59 -1.56 -13.57 -7.33
CA THR A 59 -2.51 -12.80 -8.12
C THR A 59 -1.94 -11.42 -8.46
N ARG A 60 -2.45 -10.81 -9.53
CA ARG A 60 -2.08 -9.43 -9.95
C ARG A 60 -2.24 -8.44 -8.80
N ASP A 61 -3.26 -8.65 -7.99
CA ASP A 61 -3.57 -7.88 -6.79
C ASP A 61 -2.42 -7.87 -5.78
N LYS A 62 -1.93 -9.04 -5.34
CA LYS A 62 -0.81 -9.11 -4.37
C LYS A 62 0.48 -8.50 -4.91
N ARG A 63 0.70 -8.56 -6.23
CA ARG A 63 1.84 -7.89 -6.87
C ARG A 63 1.76 -6.38 -6.77
N LEU A 64 0.56 -5.82 -6.95
CA LEU A 64 0.35 -4.39 -6.83
C LEU A 64 0.59 -3.93 -5.39
N HIS A 65 0.07 -4.67 -4.40
CA HIS A 65 0.37 -4.44 -2.99
C HIS A 65 1.86 -4.36 -2.71
N LEU A 66 2.63 -5.36 -3.17
CA LEU A 66 4.08 -5.38 -3.03
C LEU A 66 4.75 -4.16 -3.67
N VAL A 67 4.44 -3.87 -4.93
CA VAL A 67 5.10 -2.78 -5.69
C VAL A 67 4.74 -1.41 -5.12
N VAL A 68 3.48 -1.18 -4.78
CA VAL A 68 3.00 0.09 -4.20
C VAL A 68 3.67 0.31 -2.85
N SER A 69 3.69 -0.69 -1.98
CA SER A 69 4.32 -0.60 -0.65
C SER A 69 5.83 -0.37 -0.76
N ALA A 70 6.53 -1.04 -1.69
CA ALA A 70 7.94 -0.79 -1.96
C ALA A 70 8.21 0.65 -2.45
N GLY A 71 7.40 1.13 -3.39
CA GLY A 71 7.49 2.49 -3.91
C GLY A 71 7.19 3.56 -2.87
N MET A 72 6.23 3.32 -1.99
CA MET A 72 5.90 4.22 -0.89
C MET A 72 7.06 4.39 0.09
N VAL A 73 7.75 3.30 0.44
CA VAL A 73 8.97 3.38 1.27
C VAL A 73 10.05 4.18 0.56
N GLY A 74 10.33 3.91 -0.72
CA GLY A 74 11.37 4.62 -1.47
C GLY A 74 11.09 6.11 -1.60
N VAL A 75 9.87 6.47 -2.01
CA VAL A 75 9.45 7.88 -2.13
C VAL A 75 9.48 8.56 -0.76
N GLY A 76 8.95 7.91 0.28
CA GLY A 76 8.97 8.44 1.64
C GLY A 76 10.38 8.70 2.14
N PHE A 77 11.29 7.73 1.95
CA PHE A 77 12.69 7.85 2.34
C PHE A 77 13.37 9.01 1.61
N HIS A 78 13.30 9.07 0.28
CA HIS A 78 13.95 10.13 -0.49
C HIS A 78 13.38 11.53 -0.18
N LEU A 79 12.08 11.65 0.08
CA LEU A 79 11.52 12.93 0.52
C LEU A 79 12.08 13.33 1.89
N LEU A 80 12.12 12.41 2.86
CA LEU A 80 12.61 12.68 4.21
C LEU A 80 14.11 12.97 4.24
N HIS A 81 14.91 12.13 3.59
CA HIS A 81 16.35 12.24 3.57
C HIS A 81 16.83 13.40 2.69
N ASP A 82 16.39 13.45 1.42
CA ASP A 82 16.97 14.38 0.45
C ASP A 82 16.30 15.76 0.48
N ARG A 83 15.01 15.85 0.85
CA ARG A 83 14.28 17.13 0.87
C ARG A 83 14.15 17.73 2.25
N TRP A 84 13.96 16.90 3.27
CA TRP A 84 13.85 17.35 4.66
C TRP A 84 15.14 17.25 5.46
N LEU A 85 16.21 16.72 4.87
CA LEU A 85 17.54 16.63 5.50
C LEU A 85 17.48 15.92 6.85
N CYS A 86 16.56 14.95 6.98
CA CYS A 86 16.53 14.06 8.12
C CYS A 86 17.68 13.07 8.03
N GLU A 87 18.19 12.62 9.18
CA GLU A 87 19.17 11.54 9.25
C GLU A 87 18.63 10.29 8.52
N ALA A 88 19.54 9.52 7.91
CA ALA A 88 19.15 8.35 7.11
C ALA A 88 18.38 7.31 7.94
N GLU A 89 18.78 7.09 9.19
CA GLU A 89 18.10 6.17 10.10
C GLU A 89 16.67 6.64 10.40
N ASP A 90 16.50 7.91 10.77
CA ASP A 90 15.19 8.50 11.05
C ASP A 90 14.28 8.46 9.81
N SER A 91 14.84 8.77 8.64
CA SER A 91 14.13 8.74 7.36
C SER A 91 13.63 7.33 7.03
N ARG A 92 14.44 6.29 7.27
CA ARG A 92 14.03 4.88 7.08
C ARG A 92 12.90 4.51 8.04
N ILE A 93 13.05 4.82 9.33
CA ILE A 93 12.05 4.51 10.36
C ILE A 93 10.71 5.17 10.02
N MET A 94 10.74 6.46 9.68
CA MET A 94 9.54 7.21 9.32
C MET A 94 8.89 6.72 8.03
N ALA A 95 9.65 6.46 6.97
CA ALA A 95 9.13 5.96 5.71
C ALA A 95 8.45 4.59 5.87
N VAL A 96 9.07 3.69 6.62
CA VAL A 96 8.50 2.37 6.96
C VAL A 96 7.25 2.53 7.81
N SER A 97 7.30 3.35 8.85
CA SER A 97 6.18 3.53 9.79
C SER A 97 4.95 4.10 9.09
N LEU A 98 5.13 5.12 8.25
CA LEU A 98 4.06 5.74 7.48
C LEU A 98 3.47 4.77 6.45
N THR A 99 4.32 3.99 5.77
CA THR A 99 3.86 2.99 4.80
C THR A 99 3.08 1.86 5.48
N ALA A 100 3.62 1.29 6.56
CA ALA A 100 2.97 0.23 7.33
C ALA A 100 1.62 0.69 7.89
N LEU A 101 1.56 1.92 8.43
CA LEU A 101 0.31 2.51 8.91
C LEU A 101 -0.72 2.65 7.78
N GLY A 102 -0.29 3.13 6.60
CA GLY A 102 -1.15 3.23 5.41
C GLY A 102 -1.74 1.89 4.99
N CYS A 103 -0.92 0.83 4.97
CA CYS A 103 -1.35 -0.53 4.62
C CYS A 103 -2.39 -1.07 5.63
N VAL A 104 -2.14 -0.88 6.93
CA VAL A 104 -3.08 -1.29 7.99
C VAL A 104 -4.41 -0.53 7.88
N ILE A 105 -4.36 0.78 7.66
CA ILE A 105 -5.57 1.60 7.50
C ILE A 105 -6.38 1.13 6.28
N LYS A 106 -5.71 0.81 5.17
CA LYS A 106 -6.36 0.26 3.96
C LYS A 106 -7.07 -1.05 4.27
N GLU A 107 -6.42 -2.01 4.91
CA GLU A 107 -7.04 -3.30 5.26
C GLU A 107 -8.20 -3.15 6.25
N VAL A 108 -8.08 -2.25 7.23
CA VAL A 108 -9.19 -1.93 8.15
C VAL A 108 -10.37 -1.32 7.41
N THR A 109 -10.11 -0.52 6.37
CA THR A 109 -11.15 0.09 5.52
C THR A 109 -11.82 -0.96 4.64
N ASP A 110 -11.05 -1.88 4.06
CA ASP A 110 -11.55 -2.96 3.22
C ASP A 110 -12.38 -3.99 3.99
N LYS A 111 -12.04 -4.21 5.27
CA LYS A 111 -12.85 -5.03 6.18
C LYS A 111 -14.24 -4.45 6.44
N ARG A 112 -14.41 -3.12 6.30
CA ARG A 112 -15.70 -2.43 6.49
C ARG A 112 -16.56 -2.38 5.22
N LYS A 113 -16.04 -2.82 4.07
CA LYS A 113 -16.80 -2.90 2.81
C LYS A 113 -17.75 -4.11 2.84
N THR A 114 -18.80 -4.07 2.02
CA THR A 114 -19.76 -5.18 1.86
C THR A 114 -19.84 -5.57 0.37
N PRO A 115 -19.40 -6.77 -0.03
CA PRO A 115 -18.74 -7.78 0.81
C PRO A 115 -17.35 -7.32 1.30
N PRO A 116 -16.87 -7.83 2.44
CA PRO A 116 -15.54 -7.52 2.94
C PRO A 116 -14.48 -8.05 1.98
N THR A 117 -13.44 -7.23 1.74
CA THR A 117 -12.37 -7.53 0.77
C THR A 117 -11.00 -7.66 1.41
N CYS A 118 -10.91 -7.59 2.75
CA CYS A 118 -9.62 -7.70 3.44
C CYS A 118 -9.04 -9.11 3.30
N SER A 119 -7.72 -9.20 3.06
CA SER A 119 -7.00 -10.47 2.99
C SER A 119 -5.68 -10.37 3.72
N TYR A 120 -5.38 -11.36 4.57
CA TYR A 120 -4.08 -11.42 5.25
C TYR A 120 -2.91 -11.54 4.25
N LYS A 121 -3.18 -12.01 3.03
CA LYS A 121 -2.20 -12.11 1.94
C LYS A 121 -1.83 -10.73 1.39
N ASP A 122 -2.75 -9.77 1.39
CA ASP A 122 -2.44 -8.37 1.04
C ASP A 122 -1.48 -7.78 2.05
N LEU A 123 -1.77 -7.94 3.34
CA LEU A 123 -0.91 -7.44 4.39
C LEU A 123 0.49 -8.08 4.35
N ALA A 124 0.57 -9.37 4.03
CA ALA A 124 1.85 -10.05 3.83
C ALA A 124 2.61 -9.55 2.58
N ALA A 125 1.90 -9.28 1.49
CA ALA A 125 2.49 -8.69 0.28
C ALA A 125 2.97 -7.26 0.53
N ASP A 126 2.24 -6.46 1.31
CA ASP A 126 2.65 -5.13 1.75
C ASP A 126 3.90 -5.20 2.63
N GLY A 127 3.93 -6.13 3.59
CA GLY A 127 5.12 -6.37 4.42
C GLY A 127 6.36 -6.73 3.60
N LEU A 128 6.21 -7.63 2.61
CA LEU A 128 7.29 -7.95 1.69
C LEU A 128 7.70 -6.75 0.82
N GLY A 129 6.72 -5.97 0.36
CA GLY A 129 6.95 -4.71 -0.37
C GLY A 129 7.76 -3.71 0.44
N ILE A 130 7.44 -3.51 1.72
CA ILE A 130 8.19 -2.63 2.63
C ILE A 130 9.65 -3.08 2.74
N LEU A 131 9.89 -4.38 2.94
CA LEU A 131 11.25 -4.93 3.02
C LEU A 131 12.03 -4.72 1.71
N VAL A 132 11.39 -4.97 0.56
CA VAL A 132 11.97 -4.73 -0.76
C VAL A 132 12.28 -3.24 -0.96
N GLY A 133 11.36 -2.36 -0.58
CA GLY A 133 11.54 -0.90 -0.68
C GLY A 133 12.71 -0.41 0.17
N LEU A 134 12.83 -0.89 1.41
CA LEU A 134 13.99 -0.64 2.27
C LEU A 134 15.29 -1.05 1.57
N PHE A 135 15.34 -2.28 1.06
CA PHE A 135 16.54 -2.83 0.42
C PHE A 135 16.90 -2.18 -0.91
N LEU A 136 15.93 -1.64 -1.66
CA LEU A 136 16.22 -1.06 -2.98
C LEU A 136 16.50 0.44 -2.92
N PHE A 137 15.86 1.17 -2.01
CA PHE A 137 15.82 2.64 -2.08
C PHE A 137 16.49 3.36 -0.92
N THR A 138 16.94 2.65 0.12
CA THR A 138 17.42 3.33 1.34
C THR A 138 18.90 3.17 1.63
N HIS A 139 19.70 2.73 0.66
CA HIS A 139 21.15 2.55 0.78
C HIS A 139 21.95 3.76 0.29
#